data_AF-A0A1M7QZW3-F1
#
_entry.id   AF-A0A1M7QZW3-F1
#
_cell.length_a   1.000
_cell.length_b   1.000
_cell.length_c   1.000
_cell.angle_alpha   90.00
_cell.angle_beta   90.00
_cell.angle_gamma   90.00
#
_symmetry.space_group_name_H-M   'P 1'
#
loop_
_entity.id
_entity.type
_entity.pdbx_description
1 polymer ?
#
loop_
_entity_poly.entity_id
_entity_poly.type
_entity_poly.pdbx_seq_one_letter_code
_entity_poly.pdbx_strand_id
1 'polypeptide(L)'
;MGLFNWGQSQEDKQQLATFKSELDALENRLDTFLAKLDERVDVLLSGFIEEAPSVMAEDDRFGQAYYRFSSAMNGQAGNMREKLREVLEKQIEPVYYRYSDTFSVESEAYSILREWRHRCARKADEWEEQLRHRVDEATEQVERKDYEPVFEQMMNTYWQQCQSVNCRQCGANLNIKQVYYYSAYVTCAYCQTQNIFEPGAMGRDIEHTARKLAEQRSKHFMDAHLERKNEERSLYEQMHELQLTLSTQEFMTKSGPVYEQIRLLESKRIQAENEAPELLDKYYRNIFDELTKLLPDLEEHHEKFFKSLQANYQRYESKRSTNL
;
A
#
# COMPACT_ATOMS: atom_id res chain seq x y z
N MET A 1 -4.33 50.07 -18.05
CA MET A 1 -5.67 49.45 -18.18
C MET A 1 -5.96 49.26 -19.65
N GLY A 2 -5.61 48.11 -20.22
CA GLY A 2 -5.95 47.75 -21.59
C GLY A 2 -7.07 46.72 -21.57
N LEU A 3 -8.27 47.13 -21.98
CA LEU A 3 -9.41 46.25 -22.19
C LEU A 3 -9.24 45.58 -23.55
N PHE A 4 -8.69 44.36 -23.58
CA PHE A 4 -8.76 43.51 -24.77
C PHE A 4 -10.07 42.73 -24.73
N ASN A 5 -11.06 43.24 -25.44
CA ASN A 5 -12.34 42.56 -25.68
C ASN A 5 -12.15 41.63 -26.89
N TRP A 6 -11.83 40.37 -26.65
CA TRP A 6 -11.60 39.37 -27.69
C TRP A 6 -12.91 38.99 -28.35
N GLY A 7 -13.20 39.59 -29.50
CA GLY A 7 -14.36 39.19 -30.28
C GLY A 7 -14.79 40.22 -31.31
N GLN A 8 -13.93 40.57 -32.29
CA GLN A 8 -14.41 40.99 -33.61
C GLN A 8 -13.35 41.14 -34.74
N SER A 9 -12.03 41.05 -34.51
CA SER A 9 -11.03 41.19 -35.59
C SER A 9 -10.45 39.86 -36.09
N GLN A 10 -9.95 39.82 -37.34
CA GLN A 10 -9.24 38.66 -37.91
C GLN A 10 -7.92 38.37 -37.15
N GLU A 11 -7.35 39.41 -36.54
CA GLU A 11 -6.11 39.37 -35.75
C GLU A 11 -6.32 38.68 -34.40
N ASP A 12 -7.46 38.91 -33.74
CA ASP A 12 -7.85 38.22 -32.50
C ASP A 12 -8.05 36.71 -32.73
N LYS A 13 -8.62 36.32 -33.88
CA LYS A 13 -8.76 34.89 -34.21
C LYS A 13 -7.40 34.22 -34.44
N GLN A 14 -6.45 34.95 -35.02
CA GLN A 14 -5.10 34.47 -35.30
C GLN A 14 -4.27 34.31 -34.01
N GLN A 15 -4.40 35.25 -33.08
CA GLN A 15 -3.69 35.19 -31.80
C GLN A 15 -4.26 34.10 -30.88
N LEU A 16 -5.59 33.89 -30.86
CA LEU A 16 -6.20 32.77 -30.13
C LEU A 16 -5.78 31.40 -30.69
N ALA A 17 -5.65 31.27 -32.01
CA ALA A 17 -5.18 30.05 -32.65
C ALA A 17 -3.70 29.77 -32.31
N THR A 18 -2.86 30.81 -32.32
CA THR A 18 -1.44 30.70 -31.93
C THR A 18 -1.30 30.27 -30.46
N PHE A 19 -2.11 30.85 -29.57
CA PHE A 19 -2.16 30.47 -28.16
C PHE A 19 -2.56 29.00 -27.97
N LYS A 20 -3.66 28.55 -28.60
CA LYS A 20 -4.10 27.14 -28.54
C LYS A 20 -3.00 26.19 -29.03
N SER A 21 -2.34 26.52 -30.14
CA SER A 21 -1.23 25.72 -30.67
C SER A 21 -0.03 25.63 -29.73
N GLU A 22 0.27 26.68 -28.96
CA GLU A 22 1.34 26.65 -27.96
C GLU A 22 0.99 25.72 -26.80
N LEU A 23 -0.25 25.80 -26.30
CA LEU A 23 -0.73 24.92 -25.24
C LEU A 23 -0.70 23.44 -25.66
N ASP A 24 -1.17 23.15 -26.88
CA ASP A 24 -1.16 21.80 -27.44
C ASP A 24 0.28 21.28 -27.62
N ALA A 25 1.21 22.14 -28.03
CA ALA A 25 2.61 21.76 -28.18
C ALA A 25 3.27 21.40 -26.84
N LEU A 26 2.93 22.12 -25.76
CA LEU A 26 3.42 21.82 -24.41
C LEU A 26 2.77 20.57 -23.84
N GLU A 27 1.46 20.39 -24.06
CA GLU A 27 0.74 19.19 -23.64
C GLU A 27 1.32 17.94 -24.32
N ASN A 28 1.59 17.98 -25.62
CA ASN A 28 2.23 16.87 -26.35
C ASN A 28 3.67 16.56 -25.86
N ARG A 29 4.41 17.60 -25.43
CA ARG A 29 5.75 17.41 -24.83
C ARG A 29 5.66 16.73 -23.48
N LEU A 30 4.67 17.08 -22.67
CA LEU A 30 4.39 16.40 -21.40
C LEU A 30 4.05 14.92 -21.66
N ASP A 31 3.17 14.62 -22.62
CA ASP A 31 2.82 13.24 -22.97
C ASP A 31 4.05 12.42 -23.40
N THR A 32 4.90 13.00 -24.24
CA THR A 32 6.15 12.35 -24.67
C THR A 32 7.12 12.14 -23.51
N PHE A 33 7.16 13.07 -22.55
CA PHE A 33 8.00 12.96 -21.37
C PHE A 33 7.50 11.87 -20.42
N LEU A 34 6.19 11.81 -20.17
CA LEU A 34 5.56 10.77 -19.35
C LEU A 34 5.81 9.37 -19.93
N ALA A 35 5.62 9.20 -21.24
CA ALA A 35 5.91 7.91 -21.90
C ALA A 35 7.37 7.46 -21.70
N LYS A 36 8.34 8.38 -21.77
CA LYS A 36 9.76 8.07 -21.49
C LYS A 36 10.04 7.76 -20.03
N LEU A 37 9.31 8.39 -19.11
CA LEU A 37 9.39 8.02 -17.70
C LEU A 37 8.83 6.62 -17.49
N ASP A 38 7.72 6.25 -18.15
CA ASP A 38 7.15 4.91 -18.07
C ASP A 38 8.11 3.83 -18.56
N GLU A 39 8.76 4.04 -19.71
CA GLU A 39 9.81 3.14 -20.21
C GLU A 39 10.94 2.96 -19.19
N ARG A 40 11.32 4.05 -18.50
CA ARG A 40 12.36 4.00 -17.47
C ARG A 40 11.89 3.26 -16.21
N VAL A 41 10.62 3.42 -15.84
CA VAL A 41 10.01 2.67 -14.73
C VAL A 41 9.98 1.19 -15.06
N ASP A 42 9.60 0.80 -16.29
CA ASP A 42 9.60 -0.60 -16.72
C ASP A 42 10.98 -1.24 -16.58
N VAL A 43 12.02 -0.54 -17.03
CA VAL A 43 13.41 -1.01 -16.91
C VAL A 43 13.82 -1.15 -15.44
N LEU A 44 13.49 -0.16 -14.60
CA LEU A 44 13.80 -0.19 -13.17
C LEU A 44 13.13 -1.36 -12.47
N LEU A 45 11.82 -1.54 -12.68
CA LEU A 45 11.03 -2.57 -12.00
C LEU A 45 11.40 -3.96 -12.49
N SER A 46 11.64 -4.15 -13.80
CA SER A 46 12.08 -5.43 -14.35
C SER A 46 13.44 -5.84 -13.77
N GLY A 47 14.41 -4.91 -13.71
CA GLY A 47 15.70 -5.16 -13.10
C GLY A 47 15.59 -5.46 -11.60
N PHE A 48 14.73 -4.75 -10.87
CA PHE A 48 14.46 -5.04 -9.46
C PHE A 48 13.90 -6.45 -9.26
N ILE A 49 12.91 -6.85 -10.05
CA ILE A 49 12.27 -8.18 -9.96
C ILE A 49 13.27 -9.30 -10.29
N GLU A 50 14.14 -9.09 -11.28
CA GLU A 50 15.15 -10.08 -11.68
C GLU A 50 16.27 -10.24 -10.65
N GLU A 51 16.75 -9.13 -10.08
CA GLU A 51 17.90 -9.14 -9.18
C GLU A 51 17.52 -9.43 -7.72
N ALA A 52 16.31 -9.04 -7.27
CA ALA A 52 15.95 -9.16 -5.86
C ALA A 52 16.02 -10.60 -5.29
N PRO A 53 15.65 -11.67 -6.01
CA PRO A 53 15.79 -13.03 -5.50
C PRO A 53 17.23 -13.40 -5.13
N SER A 54 18.23 -12.95 -5.90
CA SER A 54 19.64 -13.23 -5.59
C SER A 54 20.11 -12.45 -4.37
N VAL A 55 19.71 -11.17 -4.27
CA VAL A 55 19.96 -10.32 -3.09
C VAL A 55 19.34 -10.94 -1.83
N MET A 56 18.11 -11.47 -1.94
CA MET A 56 17.40 -12.12 -0.84
C MET A 56 17.99 -13.48 -0.45
N ALA A 57 18.60 -14.21 -1.39
CA ALA A 57 19.25 -15.50 -1.14
C ALA A 57 20.57 -15.34 -0.37
N GLU A 58 21.30 -14.25 -0.64
CA GLU A 58 22.54 -13.89 0.06
C GLU A 58 22.30 -13.06 1.33
N ASP A 59 21.04 -12.68 1.59
CA ASP A 59 20.70 -11.80 2.70
C ASP A 59 20.88 -12.48 4.06
N ASP A 60 21.26 -11.67 5.04
CA ASP A 60 21.34 -12.11 6.41
C ASP A 60 19.95 -12.37 7.00
N ARG A 61 19.92 -13.00 8.18
CA ARG A 61 18.68 -13.35 8.90
C ARG A 61 17.76 -12.15 9.17
N PHE A 62 18.25 -10.92 9.02
CA PHE A 62 17.52 -9.68 9.28
C PHE A 62 17.06 -8.95 8.01
N GLY A 63 17.38 -9.44 6.81
CA GLY A 63 16.86 -8.87 5.57
C GLY A 63 17.47 -7.52 5.20
N GLN A 64 18.69 -7.22 5.68
CA GLN A 64 19.28 -5.89 5.52
C GLN A 64 19.69 -5.59 4.08
N ALA A 65 20.16 -6.60 3.33
CA ALA A 65 20.58 -6.42 1.95
C ALA A 65 19.38 -6.11 1.07
N TYR A 66 18.29 -6.87 1.22
CA TYR A 66 17.03 -6.64 0.53
C TYR A 66 16.42 -5.29 0.90
N TYR A 67 16.40 -4.92 2.19
CA TYR A 67 15.90 -3.61 2.61
C TYR A 67 16.64 -2.45 1.92
N ARG A 68 17.97 -2.52 1.84
CA ARG A 68 18.77 -1.50 1.16
C ARG A 68 18.49 -1.49 -0.35
N PHE A 69 18.34 -2.67 -0.94
CA PHE A 69 18.03 -2.83 -2.36
C PHE A 69 16.66 -2.23 -2.73
N SER A 70 15.62 -2.59 -1.98
CA SER A 70 14.27 -2.01 -2.10
C SER A 70 14.26 -0.50 -1.84
N SER A 71 15.01 -0.03 -0.84
CA SER A 71 15.15 1.42 -0.58
C SER A 71 15.80 2.16 -1.75
N ALA A 72 16.78 1.56 -2.43
CA ALA A 72 17.42 2.15 -3.60
C ALA A 72 16.46 2.23 -4.79
N MET A 73 15.65 1.19 -5.04
CA MET A 73 14.59 1.19 -6.04
C MET A 73 13.57 2.30 -5.76
N ASN A 74 13.08 2.40 -4.51
CA ASN A 74 12.16 3.45 -4.08
C ASN A 74 12.76 4.85 -4.25
N GLY A 75 14.05 5.03 -3.97
CA GLY A 75 14.76 6.27 -4.22
C GLY A 75 14.81 6.65 -5.72
N GLN A 76 15.01 5.67 -6.61
CA GLN A 76 14.96 5.91 -8.05
C GLN A 76 13.56 6.27 -8.54
N ALA A 77 12.52 5.60 -8.03
CA ALA A 77 11.13 5.95 -8.30
C ALA A 77 10.80 7.38 -7.81
N GLY A 78 11.24 7.74 -6.60
CA GLY A 78 11.11 9.08 -6.04
C GLY A 78 11.78 10.16 -6.90
N ASN A 79 12.98 9.89 -7.42
CA ASN A 79 13.66 10.80 -8.33
C ASN A 79 12.90 11.03 -9.65
N MET A 80 12.14 10.04 -10.13
CA MET A 80 11.30 10.20 -11.34
C MET A 80 10.08 11.08 -11.06
N ARG A 81 9.45 10.93 -9.89
CA ARG A 81 8.38 11.82 -9.43
C ARG A 81 8.86 13.27 -9.32
N GLU A 82 10.05 13.47 -8.74
CA GLU A 82 10.60 14.81 -8.60
C GLU A 82 10.85 15.47 -9.97
N LYS A 83 11.35 14.71 -10.95
CA LYS A 83 11.50 15.23 -12.33
C LYS A 83 10.18 15.64 -12.97
N LEU A 84 9.11 14.88 -12.73
CA LEU A 84 7.78 15.26 -13.22
C LEU A 84 7.32 16.58 -12.57
N ARG A 85 7.48 16.71 -11.26
CA ARG A 85 7.16 17.96 -10.55
C ARG A 85 7.95 19.14 -11.09
N GLU A 86 9.25 18.97 -11.32
CA GLU A 86 10.08 20.01 -11.93
C GLU A 86 9.59 20.41 -13.32
N VAL A 87 9.12 19.46 -14.15
CA VAL A 87 8.56 19.77 -15.47
C VAL A 87 7.28 20.59 -15.34
N LEU A 88 6.38 20.23 -14.42
CA LEU A 88 5.17 21.02 -14.16
C LEU A 88 5.51 22.44 -13.70
N GLU A 89 6.39 22.56 -12.71
CA GLU A 89 6.77 23.85 -12.12
C GLU A 89 7.52 24.75 -13.11
N LYS A 90 8.40 24.19 -13.95
CA LYS A 90 9.26 24.98 -14.85
C LYS A 90 8.67 25.19 -16.25
N GLN A 91 7.73 24.36 -16.69
CA GLN A 91 7.21 24.41 -18.07
C GLN A 91 5.70 24.67 -18.14
N ILE A 92 4.91 24.15 -17.20
CA ILE A 92 3.44 24.27 -17.24
C ILE A 92 2.96 25.51 -16.46
N GLU A 93 3.34 25.60 -15.18
CA GLU A 93 2.94 26.71 -14.30
C GLU A 93 3.33 28.10 -14.84
N PRO A 94 4.53 28.33 -15.40
CA PRO A 94 4.90 29.66 -15.90
C PRO A 94 4.03 30.11 -17.06
N VAL A 95 3.57 29.19 -17.92
CA VAL A 95 2.66 29.51 -19.02
C VAL A 95 1.27 29.85 -18.50
N TYR A 96 0.79 29.12 -17.49
CA TYR A 96 -0.45 29.45 -16.82
C TYR A 96 -0.41 30.87 -16.23
N TYR A 97 0.59 31.18 -15.39
CA TYR A 97 0.69 32.51 -14.76
C TYR A 97 0.91 33.63 -15.78
N ARG A 98 1.64 33.37 -16.87
CA ARG A 98 1.84 34.36 -17.94
C ARG A 98 0.50 34.81 -18.56
N TYR A 99 -0.42 33.89 -18.76
CA TYR A 99 -1.71 34.18 -19.42
C TYR A 99 -2.85 34.47 -18.45
N SER A 100 -2.79 34.00 -17.21
CA SER A 100 -3.85 34.23 -16.20
C SER A 100 -4.04 35.72 -15.91
N ASP A 101 -2.96 36.49 -15.92
CA ASP A 101 -3.00 37.94 -15.66
C ASP A 101 -3.39 38.75 -16.89
N THR A 102 -3.34 38.13 -18.08
CA THR A 102 -3.64 38.77 -19.36
C THR A 102 -5.10 38.60 -19.76
N PHE A 103 -5.71 37.46 -19.44
CA PHE A 103 -7.09 37.15 -19.81
C PHE A 103 -8.07 37.53 -18.71
N SER A 104 -9.22 38.11 -19.11
CA SER A 104 -10.35 38.28 -18.19
C SER A 104 -10.87 36.91 -17.75
N VAL A 105 -11.22 36.77 -16.48
CA VAL A 105 -11.76 35.54 -15.88
C VAL A 105 -13.00 35.01 -16.62
N GLU A 106 -13.79 35.91 -17.22
CA GLU A 106 -15.01 35.57 -17.96
C GLU A 106 -14.75 35.23 -19.45
N SER A 107 -13.50 35.28 -19.91
CA SER A 107 -13.16 35.06 -21.32
C SER A 107 -13.04 33.57 -21.68
N GLU A 108 -13.39 33.22 -22.93
CA GLU A 108 -13.20 31.86 -23.48
C GLU A 108 -11.74 31.40 -23.38
N ALA A 109 -10.79 32.32 -23.64
CA ALA A 109 -9.36 32.05 -23.56
C ALA A 109 -8.91 31.65 -22.14
N TYR A 110 -9.47 32.30 -21.11
CA TYR A 110 -9.21 31.93 -19.72
C TYR A 110 -9.77 30.55 -19.37
N SER A 111 -10.98 30.21 -19.85
CA SER A 111 -11.55 28.86 -19.67
C SER A 111 -10.65 27.79 -20.28
N ILE A 112 -10.20 28.00 -21.52
CA ILE A 112 -9.29 27.08 -22.22
C ILE A 112 -7.97 26.91 -21.46
N LEU A 113 -7.38 28.01 -20.97
CA LEU A 113 -6.16 27.99 -20.19
C LEU A 113 -6.31 27.17 -18.90
N ARG A 114 -7.40 27.40 -18.17
CA ARG A 114 -7.71 26.71 -16.91
C ARG A 114 -7.93 25.22 -17.14
N GLU A 115 -8.70 24.86 -18.15
CA GLU A 115 -8.92 23.47 -18.55
C GLU A 115 -7.62 22.78 -18.95
N TRP A 116 -6.77 23.45 -19.74
CA TRP A 116 -5.46 22.93 -20.11
C TRP A 116 -4.59 22.64 -18.89
N ARG A 117 -4.48 23.59 -17.94
CA ARG A 117 -3.72 23.37 -16.70
C ARG A 117 -4.24 22.16 -15.92
N HIS A 118 -5.57 22.02 -15.80
CA HIS A 118 -6.17 20.86 -15.13
C HIS A 118 -5.90 19.55 -15.86
N ARG A 119 -5.92 19.53 -17.20
CA ARG A 119 -5.56 18.32 -17.96
C ARG A 119 -4.11 17.91 -17.71
N CYS A 120 -3.17 18.87 -17.75
CA CYS A 120 -1.76 18.62 -17.45
C CYS A 120 -1.57 18.08 -16.01
N ALA A 121 -2.23 18.69 -15.03
CA ALA A 121 -2.19 18.24 -13.63
C ALA A 121 -2.75 16.81 -13.49
N ARG A 122 -3.93 16.54 -14.06
CA ARG A 122 -4.56 15.22 -14.01
C ARG A 122 -3.69 14.13 -14.64
N LYS A 123 -3.05 14.40 -15.80
CA LYS A 123 -2.11 13.46 -16.42
C LYS A 123 -0.93 13.13 -15.50
N ALA A 124 -0.42 14.12 -14.78
CA ALA A 124 0.68 13.92 -13.85
C ALA A 124 0.24 13.13 -12.59
N ASP A 125 -0.94 13.45 -12.04
CA ASP A 125 -1.50 12.74 -10.90
C ASP A 125 -1.80 11.27 -11.24
N GLU A 126 -2.42 11.02 -12.40
CA GLU A 126 -2.65 9.67 -12.93
C GLU A 126 -1.35 8.88 -13.07
N TRP A 127 -0.29 9.52 -13.59
CA TRP A 127 1.02 8.88 -13.71
C TRP A 127 1.68 8.59 -12.36
N GLU A 128 1.63 9.52 -11.39
CA GLU A 128 2.18 9.30 -10.04
C GLU A 128 1.44 8.16 -9.32
N GLU A 129 0.13 8.07 -9.50
CA GLU A 129 -0.70 6.99 -8.97
C GLU A 129 -0.29 5.63 -9.56
N GLN A 130 -0.15 5.57 -10.89
CA GLN A 130 0.30 4.37 -11.60
C GLN A 130 1.69 3.92 -11.18
N LEU A 131 2.64 4.86 -11.03
CA LEU A 131 3.97 4.55 -10.54
C LEU A 131 3.92 3.91 -9.15
N ARG A 132 3.12 4.47 -8.24
CA ARG A 132 2.98 3.92 -6.89
C ARG A 132 2.48 2.47 -6.94
N HIS A 133 1.40 2.23 -7.69
CA HIS A 133 0.84 0.88 -7.86
C HIS A 133 1.85 -0.11 -8.45
N ARG A 134 2.60 0.29 -9.48
CA ARG A 134 3.60 -0.58 -10.12
C ARG A 134 4.77 -0.91 -9.20
N VAL A 135 5.22 0.06 -8.39
CA VAL A 135 6.28 -0.16 -7.38
C VAL A 135 5.80 -1.11 -6.29
N ASP A 136 4.56 -0.92 -5.81
CA ASP A 136 3.95 -1.80 -4.80
C ASP A 136 3.82 -3.23 -5.36
N GLU A 137 3.29 -3.39 -6.57
CA GLU A 137 3.15 -4.69 -7.25
C GLU A 137 4.49 -5.40 -7.45
N ALA A 138 5.52 -4.69 -7.92
CA ALA A 138 6.86 -5.25 -8.09
C ALA A 138 7.48 -5.68 -6.76
N THR A 139 7.29 -4.88 -5.71
CA THR A 139 7.74 -5.21 -4.35
C THR A 139 7.03 -6.46 -3.85
N GLU A 140 5.71 -6.55 -4.01
CA GLU A 140 4.94 -7.72 -3.61
C GLU A 140 5.30 -8.98 -4.39
N GLN A 141 5.61 -8.86 -5.68
CA GLN A 141 6.05 -9.98 -6.51
C GLN A 141 7.34 -10.60 -5.98
N VAL A 142 8.25 -9.75 -5.51
CA VAL A 142 9.55 -10.12 -4.95
C VAL A 142 9.45 -10.59 -3.49
N GLU A 143 8.64 -9.93 -2.67
CA GLU A 143 8.48 -10.23 -1.23
C GLU A 143 7.74 -11.53 -0.94
N ARG A 144 7.26 -12.25 -1.96
CA ARG A 144 6.83 -13.65 -1.88
C ARG A 144 8.02 -14.58 -1.63
N LYS A 145 8.76 -14.36 -0.53
CA LYS A 145 9.54 -15.42 0.09
C LYS A 145 8.54 -16.46 0.57
N ASP A 146 8.54 -17.64 -0.04
CA ASP A 146 7.68 -18.72 0.41
C ASP A 146 8.19 -19.17 1.79
N TYR A 147 7.49 -18.74 2.85
CA TYR A 147 7.84 -19.11 4.21
C TYR A 147 7.47 -20.57 4.52
N GLU A 148 6.70 -21.24 3.66
CA GLU A 148 6.29 -22.63 3.83
C GLU A 148 7.51 -23.58 3.88
N PRO A 149 8.37 -23.66 2.83
CA PRO A 149 9.55 -24.53 2.85
C PRO A 149 10.56 -24.14 3.94
N VAL A 150 10.67 -22.84 4.26
CA VAL A 150 11.55 -22.34 5.31
C VAL A 150 11.08 -22.83 6.68
N PHE A 151 9.78 -22.71 6.96
CA PHE A 151 9.18 -23.17 8.21
C PHE A 151 9.28 -24.68 8.36
N GLU A 152 8.96 -25.46 7.32
CA GLU A 152 9.09 -26.92 7.33
C GLU A 152 10.53 -27.35 7.61
N GLN A 153 11.51 -26.74 6.95
CA GLN A 153 12.92 -27.04 7.18
C GLN A 153 13.35 -26.72 8.61
N MET A 154 12.93 -25.58 9.15
CA MET A 154 13.24 -25.18 10.52
C MET A 154 12.63 -26.13 11.56
N MET A 155 11.37 -26.52 11.37
CA MET A 155 10.70 -27.49 12.23
C MET A 155 11.36 -28.86 12.19
N ASN A 156 11.71 -29.35 10.99
CA ASN A 156 12.42 -30.61 10.84
C ASN A 156 13.78 -30.58 11.54
N THR A 157 14.53 -29.49 11.36
CA THR A 157 15.84 -29.33 12.01
C THR A 157 15.72 -29.27 13.53
N TYR A 158 14.71 -28.57 14.05
CA TYR A 158 14.43 -28.49 15.48
C TYR A 158 14.14 -29.88 16.08
N TRP A 159 13.24 -30.64 15.46
CA TRP A 159 12.90 -31.97 15.94
C TRP A 159 14.07 -32.95 15.84
N GLN A 160 14.91 -32.84 14.80
CA GLN A 160 16.16 -33.60 14.71
C GLN A 160 17.12 -33.26 15.85
N GLN A 161 17.29 -31.98 16.19
CA GLN A 161 18.11 -31.57 17.33
C GLN A 161 17.57 -32.13 18.65
N CYS A 162 16.25 -32.11 18.86
CA CYS A 162 15.61 -32.67 20.05
C CYS A 162 15.90 -34.16 20.25
N GLN A 163 16.07 -34.94 19.17
CA GLN A 163 16.42 -36.38 19.27
C GLN A 163 17.82 -36.62 19.81
N SER A 164 18.72 -35.63 19.69
CA SER A 164 20.12 -35.69 20.17
C SER A 164 20.31 -35.20 21.61
N VAL A 165 19.22 -34.85 22.30
CA VAL A 165 19.29 -34.31 23.67
C VAL A 165 19.21 -35.46 24.68
N ASN A 166 20.28 -35.63 25.45
CA ASN A 166 20.41 -36.70 26.44
C ASN A 166 20.36 -36.16 27.87
N CYS A 167 19.85 -36.98 28.79
CA CYS A 167 19.85 -36.69 30.21
C CYS A 167 21.29 -36.64 30.75
N ARG A 168 21.62 -35.59 31.51
CA ARG A 168 22.96 -35.41 32.09
C ARG A 168 23.34 -36.48 33.12
N GLN A 169 22.36 -37.13 33.74
CA GLN A 169 22.60 -38.11 34.81
C GLN A 169 22.65 -39.56 34.31
N CYS A 170 21.75 -39.97 33.42
CA CYS A 170 21.66 -41.37 32.97
C CYS A 170 21.98 -41.58 31.49
N GLY A 171 22.20 -40.51 30.71
CA GLY A 171 22.48 -40.60 29.28
C GLY A 171 21.27 -40.97 28.40
N ALA A 172 20.11 -41.29 28.97
CA ALA A 172 18.91 -41.59 28.20
C ALA A 172 18.38 -40.36 27.44
N ASN A 173 17.78 -40.56 26.27
CA ASN A 173 17.18 -39.47 25.49
C ASN A 173 16.06 -38.77 26.28
N LEU A 174 16.06 -37.44 26.25
CA LEU A 174 14.97 -36.64 26.80
C LEU A 174 13.80 -36.60 25.81
N ASN A 175 12.59 -36.80 26.32
CA ASN A 175 11.38 -36.73 25.52
C ASN A 175 10.88 -35.27 25.49
N ILE A 176 11.29 -34.53 24.46
CA ILE A 176 10.80 -33.17 24.18
C ILE A 176 9.44 -33.30 23.46
N LYS A 177 8.37 -32.84 24.11
CA LYS A 177 6.99 -33.04 23.63
C LYS A 177 6.41 -31.86 22.83
N GLN A 178 7.05 -30.70 22.93
CA GLN A 178 6.55 -29.43 22.42
C GLN A 178 7.71 -28.52 22.04
N VAL A 179 7.42 -27.49 21.26
CA VAL A 179 8.40 -26.45 20.95
C VAL A 179 8.57 -25.53 22.16
N TYR A 180 9.76 -25.50 22.75
CA TYR A 180 10.12 -24.55 23.79
C TYR A 180 10.76 -23.30 23.17
N TYR A 181 10.35 -22.11 23.63
CA TYR A 181 10.89 -20.81 23.19
C TYR A 181 11.84 -20.18 24.22
N TYR A 182 11.79 -20.70 25.44
CA TYR A 182 12.62 -20.33 26.59
C TYR A 182 13.18 -21.59 27.25
N SER A 183 14.17 -21.43 28.11
CA SER A 183 14.76 -22.56 28.83
C SER A 183 13.72 -23.23 29.73
N ALA A 184 13.54 -24.54 29.57
CA ALA A 184 12.49 -25.29 30.24
C ALA A 184 13.05 -26.49 31.01
N TYR A 185 12.41 -26.82 32.13
CA TYR A 185 12.73 -28.02 32.88
C TYR A 185 12.04 -29.22 32.25
N VAL A 186 12.82 -30.22 31.84
CA VAL A 186 12.35 -31.47 31.25
C VAL A 186 12.77 -32.63 32.15
N THR A 187 11.78 -33.38 32.63
CA THR A 187 12.01 -34.56 33.47
C THR A 187 12.40 -35.76 32.61
N CYS A 188 13.49 -36.43 32.98
CA CYS A 188 13.90 -37.66 32.32
C CYS A 188 12.91 -38.80 32.66
N ALA A 189 12.36 -39.47 31.63
CA ALA A 189 11.43 -40.57 31.84
C ALA A 189 12.06 -41.79 32.55
N TYR A 190 13.39 -41.96 32.45
CA TYR A 190 14.09 -43.12 33.00
C TYR A 190 14.50 -42.91 34.48
N CYS A 191 15.24 -41.83 34.78
CA CYS A 191 15.79 -41.59 36.11
C CYS A 191 15.07 -40.49 36.90
N GLN A 192 14.02 -39.88 36.34
CA GLN A 192 13.21 -38.81 36.96
C GLN A 192 13.99 -37.52 37.31
N THR A 193 15.25 -37.40 36.89
CA THR A 193 16.05 -36.19 37.06
C THR A 193 15.50 -35.05 36.20
N GLN A 194 15.41 -33.85 36.77
CA GLN A 194 15.10 -32.64 36.02
C GLN A 194 16.34 -32.14 35.26
N ASN A 195 16.19 -31.96 33.95
CA ASN A 195 17.22 -31.40 33.08
C ASN A 195 16.72 -30.06 32.55
N ILE A 196 17.65 -29.15 32.26
CA ILE A 196 17.33 -27.87 31.62
C ILE A 196 17.51 -28.08 30.11
N PHE A 197 16.45 -27.89 29.35
CA PHE A 197 16.48 -27.84 27.89
C PHE A 197 16.57 -26.37 27.45
N GLU A 198 17.55 -26.07 26.60
CA GLU A 198 17.75 -24.74 26.03
C GLU A 198 17.51 -24.80 24.52
N PRO A 199 16.38 -24.26 24.02
CA PRO A 199 16.03 -24.32 22.60
C PRO A 199 16.88 -23.42 21.70
N GLY A 200 17.81 -22.65 22.28
CA GLY A 200 18.71 -21.75 21.56
C GLY A 200 17.98 -20.66 20.78
N ALA A 201 18.62 -20.17 19.70
CA ALA A 201 18.03 -19.17 18.82
C ALA A 201 16.91 -19.75 17.92
N MET A 202 16.98 -21.05 17.61
CA MET A 202 16.09 -21.73 16.68
C MET A 202 14.63 -21.73 17.15
N GLY A 203 14.37 -21.99 18.44
CA GLY A 203 13.01 -21.92 18.99
C GLY A 203 12.35 -20.55 18.78
N ARG A 204 13.09 -19.46 19.04
CA ARG A 204 12.59 -18.08 18.81
C ARG A 204 12.35 -17.77 17.32
N ASP A 205 13.18 -18.31 16.44
CA ASP A 205 13.02 -18.10 15.01
C ASP A 205 11.82 -18.82 14.42
N ILE A 206 11.48 -19.99 14.97
CA ILE A 206 10.30 -20.75 14.57
C ILE A 206 9.05 -19.91 14.81
N GLU A 207 8.93 -19.27 15.98
CA GLU A 207 7.81 -18.37 16.28
C GLU A 207 7.73 -17.21 15.29
N HIS A 208 8.86 -16.54 15.05
CA HIS A 208 8.93 -15.41 14.13
C HIS A 208 8.60 -15.82 12.67
N THR A 209 9.09 -16.99 12.23
CA THR A 209 8.83 -17.51 10.89
C THR A 209 7.39 -17.98 10.74
N ALA A 210 6.82 -18.62 11.77
CA ALA A 210 5.41 -19.00 11.80
C ALA A 210 4.50 -17.78 11.67
N ARG A 211 4.85 -16.67 12.34
CA ARG A 211 4.10 -15.41 12.21
C ARG A 211 4.13 -14.87 10.78
N LYS A 212 5.30 -14.83 10.15
CA LYS A 212 5.44 -14.40 8.75
C LYS A 212 4.66 -15.30 7.80
N LEU A 213 4.65 -16.62 8.05
CA LEU A 213 3.87 -17.57 7.27
C LEU A 213 2.35 -17.38 7.47
N ALA A 214 1.90 -17.15 8.70
CA ALA A 214 0.51 -16.86 9.00
C ALA A 214 0.02 -15.55 8.36
N GLU A 215 0.86 -14.51 8.36
CA GLU A 215 0.64 -13.25 7.64
C GLU A 215 0.54 -13.50 6.12
N GLN A 216 1.45 -14.29 5.54
CA GLN A 216 1.43 -14.67 4.11
C GLN A 216 0.13 -15.41 3.74
N ARG A 217 -0.31 -16.38 4.54
CA ARG A 217 -1.56 -17.13 4.29
C ARG A 217 -2.81 -16.27 4.44
N SER A 218 -2.74 -15.25 5.30
CA SER A 218 -3.87 -14.34 5.58
C SER A 218 -3.92 -13.13 4.65
N LYS A 219 -2.90 -12.92 3.82
CA LYS A 219 -2.73 -11.72 2.99
C LYS A 219 -3.97 -11.33 2.19
N HIS A 220 -4.68 -12.30 1.63
CA HIS A 220 -5.91 -12.05 0.86
C HIS A 220 -7.00 -11.25 1.60
N PHE A 221 -7.08 -11.33 2.94
CA PHE A 221 -7.99 -10.48 3.72
C PHE A 221 -7.51 -9.03 3.82
N MET A 222 -6.19 -8.82 3.92
CA MET A 222 -5.60 -7.48 3.90
C MET A 222 -5.76 -6.85 2.51
N ASP A 223 -5.52 -7.61 1.45
CA ASP A 223 -5.70 -7.14 0.07
C ASP A 223 -7.16 -6.71 -0.15
N ALA A 224 -8.13 -7.53 0.25
CA ALA A 224 -9.55 -7.18 0.20
C ALA A 224 -9.90 -5.93 1.04
N HIS A 225 -9.27 -5.75 2.20
CA HIS A 225 -9.43 -4.54 3.02
C HIS A 225 -8.95 -3.28 2.28
N LEU A 226 -7.76 -3.35 1.66
CA LEU A 226 -7.18 -2.23 0.92
C LEU A 226 -8.02 -1.91 -0.32
N GLU A 227 -8.45 -2.92 -1.06
CA GLU A 227 -9.38 -2.75 -2.19
C GLU A 227 -10.66 -2.02 -1.75
N ARG A 228 -11.26 -2.44 -0.63
CA ARG A 228 -12.49 -1.81 -0.13
C ARG A 228 -12.29 -0.35 0.28
N LYS A 229 -11.14 -0.02 0.86
CA LYS A 229 -10.77 1.38 1.17
C LYS A 229 -10.54 2.22 -0.08
N ASN A 230 -9.91 1.65 -1.10
CA ASN A 230 -9.71 2.35 -2.37
C ASN A 230 -11.05 2.56 -3.10
N GLU A 231 -11.95 1.58 -3.02
CA GLU A 231 -13.31 1.72 -3.54
C GLU A 231 -14.08 2.84 -2.83
N GLU A 232 -14.03 2.91 -1.49
CA GLU A 232 -14.62 4.00 -0.71
C GLU A 232 -14.13 5.37 -1.20
N ARG A 233 -12.82 5.53 -1.35
CA ARG A 233 -12.21 6.77 -1.85
C ARG A 233 -12.65 7.09 -3.28
N SER A 234 -12.66 6.10 -4.18
CA SER A 234 -13.11 6.30 -5.56
C SER A 234 -14.58 6.70 -5.62
N LEU A 235 -15.43 6.11 -4.78
CA LEU A 235 -16.84 6.48 -4.67
C LEU A 235 -17.01 7.91 -4.15
N TYR A 236 -16.18 8.33 -3.20
CA TYR A 236 -16.14 9.72 -2.73
C TYR A 236 -15.74 10.69 -3.85
N GLU A 237 -14.70 10.37 -4.62
CA GLU A 237 -14.23 11.20 -5.74
C GLU A 237 -15.31 11.34 -6.83
N GLN A 238 -15.91 10.21 -7.27
CA GLN A 238 -17.03 10.22 -8.22
C GLN A 238 -18.22 11.05 -7.71
N MET A 239 -18.55 10.91 -6.43
CA MET A 239 -19.62 11.69 -5.82
C MET A 239 -19.30 13.18 -5.78
N HIS A 240 -18.06 13.54 -5.44
CA HIS A 240 -17.60 14.93 -5.43
C HIS A 240 -17.70 15.56 -6.82
N GLU A 241 -17.28 14.85 -7.86
CA GLU A 241 -17.43 15.32 -9.24
C GLU A 241 -18.89 15.59 -9.60
N LEU A 242 -19.80 14.68 -9.28
CA LEU A 242 -21.23 14.89 -9.52
C LEU A 242 -21.79 16.07 -8.73
N GLN A 243 -21.35 16.27 -7.49
CA GLN A 243 -21.75 17.42 -6.68
C GLN A 243 -21.36 18.76 -7.33
N LEU A 244 -20.21 18.82 -8.02
CA LEU A 244 -19.78 20.02 -8.75
C LEU A 244 -20.65 20.31 -9.98
N THR A 245 -21.29 19.29 -10.55
CA THR A 245 -22.20 19.44 -11.70
C THR A 245 -23.64 19.73 -11.31
N LEU A 246 -23.96 19.68 -10.01
CA LEU A 246 -25.33 19.70 -9.52
C LEU A 246 -25.94 21.11 -9.66
N SER A 247 -27.14 21.21 -10.26
CA SER A 247 -27.82 22.49 -10.36
C SER A 247 -28.37 22.94 -9.00
N THR A 248 -28.48 24.26 -8.80
CA THR A 248 -29.05 24.82 -7.55
C THR A 248 -30.48 24.31 -7.29
N GLN A 249 -31.26 24.08 -8.35
CA GLN A 249 -32.63 23.58 -8.22
C GLN A 249 -32.67 22.10 -7.80
N GLU A 250 -31.81 21.26 -8.37
CA GLU A 250 -31.67 19.85 -7.95
C GLU A 250 -31.16 19.74 -6.51
N PHE A 251 -30.23 20.61 -6.11
CA PHE A 251 -29.72 20.67 -4.73
C PHE A 251 -30.85 21.01 -3.74
N MET A 252 -31.61 22.06 -4.02
CA MET A 252 -32.66 22.58 -3.14
C MET A 252 -33.84 21.61 -3.04
N THR A 253 -34.19 20.95 -4.15
CA THR A 253 -35.32 20.01 -4.17
C THR A 253 -34.93 18.60 -3.73
N LYS A 254 -33.62 18.31 -3.57
CA LYS A 254 -33.11 16.96 -3.29
C LYS A 254 -33.71 15.92 -4.23
N SER A 255 -33.81 16.29 -5.50
CA SER A 255 -34.49 15.51 -6.52
C SER A 255 -33.84 15.77 -7.87
N GLY A 256 -33.95 14.79 -8.78
CA GLY A 256 -33.33 14.85 -10.10
C GLY A 256 -32.33 13.71 -10.33
N PRO A 257 -31.90 13.52 -11.59
CA PRO A 257 -31.07 12.39 -11.98
C PRO A 257 -29.69 12.41 -11.32
N VAL A 258 -29.06 13.58 -11.20
CA VAL A 258 -27.72 13.71 -10.59
C VAL A 258 -27.79 13.48 -9.07
N TYR A 259 -28.85 13.99 -8.41
CA TYR A 259 -29.05 13.79 -6.97
C TYR A 259 -29.27 12.31 -6.62
N GLU A 260 -30.05 11.57 -7.41
CA GLU A 260 -30.24 10.14 -7.21
C GLU A 260 -28.95 9.33 -7.43
N GLN A 261 -28.11 9.71 -8.40
CA GLN A 261 -26.79 9.09 -8.58
C GLN A 261 -25.89 9.32 -7.36
N ILE A 262 -25.84 10.54 -6.82
CA ILE A 262 -25.10 10.85 -5.59
C ILE A 262 -25.59 10.01 -4.42
N ARG A 263 -26.92 9.87 -4.25
CA ARG A 263 -27.48 9.05 -3.16
C ARG A 263 -27.08 7.58 -3.29
N LEU A 264 -27.08 7.04 -4.51
CA LEU A 264 -26.65 5.66 -4.77
C LEU A 264 -25.16 5.47 -4.47
N LEU A 265 -24.31 6.41 -4.89
CA LEU A 265 -22.87 6.38 -4.59
C LEU A 265 -22.62 6.49 -3.08
N GLU A 266 -23.34 7.35 -2.38
CA GLU A 266 -23.22 7.50 -0.93
C GLU A 266 -23.62 6.22 -0.18
N SER A 267 -24.68 5.53 -0.62
CA SER A 267 -25.03 4.23 -0.05
C SER A 267 -23.93 3.18 -0.24
N LYS A 268 -23.29 3.15 -1.41
CA LYS A 268 -22.17 2.24 -1.68
C LYS A 268 -20.93 2.61 -0.86
N ARG A 269 -20.65 3.91 -0.71
CA ARG A 269 -19.53 4.41 0.09
C ARG A 269 -19.67 4.01 1.55
N ILE A 270 -20.86 4.22 2.14
CA ILE A 270 -21.16 3.83 3.52
C ILE A 270 -21.01 2.30 3.69
N GLN A 271 -21.42 1.51 2.70
CA GLN A 271 -21.22 0.07 2.73
C GLN A 271 -19.72 -0.28 2.73
N ALA A 272 -18.92 0.37 1.86
CA ALA A 272 -17.47 0.18 1.80
C ALA A 272 -16.76 0.57 3.10
N GLU A 273 -17.15 1.70 3.68
CA GLU A 273 -16.65 2.22 4.94
C GLU A 273 -16.90 1.25 6.10
N ASN A 274 -18.08 0.61 6.13
CA ASN A 274 -18.43 -0.37 7.17
C ASN A 274 -17.77 -1.74 6.96
N GLU A 275 -17.59 -2.20 5.72
CA GLU A 275 -17.01 -3.52 5.43
C GLU A 275 -15.48 -3.53 5.56
N ALA A 276 -14.81 -2.40 5.31
CA ALA A 276 -13.36 -2.29 5.45
C ALA A 276 -12.85 -2.73 6.85
N PRO A 277 -13.34 -2.21 7.99
CA PRO A 277 -12.88 -2.66 9.30
C PRO A 277 -13.17 -4.14 9.57
N GLU A 278 -14.28 -4.69 9.07
CA GLU A 278 -14.59 -6.12 9.24
C GLU A 278 -13.56 -7.03 8.54
N LEU A 279 -13.08 -6.63 7.36
CA LEU A 279 -12.03 -7.37 6.63
C LEU A 279 -10.70 -7.33 7.37
N LEU A 280 -10.38 -6.19 7.99
CA LEU A 280 -9.17 -6.05 8.80
C LEU A 280 -9.25 -6.92 10.07
N ASP A 281 -10.41 -6.97 10.72
CA ASP A 281 -10.64 -7.86 11.86
C ASP A 281 -10.52 -9.34 11.47
N LYS A 282 -11.07 -9.73 10.31
CA LYS A 282 -10.92 -11.08 9.75
C LYS A 282 -9.45 -11.40 9.47
N TYR A 283 -8.69 -10.46 8.92
CA TYR A 283 -7.24 -10.62 8.69
C TYR A 283 -6.50 -10.95 9.99
N TYR A 284 -6.68 -10.13 11.03
CA TYR A 284 -6.01 -10.37 12.30
C TYR A 284 -6.45 -11.69 12.94
N ARG A 285 -7.75 -12.00 12.93
CA ARG A 285 -8.24 -13.27 13.47
C ARG A 285 -7.63 -14.47 12.75
N ASN A 286 -7.60 -14.43 11.42
CA ASN A 286 -7.06 -15.51 10.61
C ASN A 286 -5.55 -15.71 10.86
N ILE A 287 -4.78 -14.64 11.10
CA ILE A 287 -3.36 -14.78 11.49
C ILE A 287 -3.23 -15.61 12.77
N PHE A 288 -4.03 -15.34 13.80
CA PHE A 288 -3.94 -16.10 15.05
C PHE A 288 -4.45 -17.54 14.91
N ASP A 289 -5.47 -17.77 14.09
CA ASP A 289 -5.96 -19.11 13.77
C ASP A 289 -4.89 -19.91 13.00
N GLU A 290 -4.21 -19.31 12.03
CA GLU A 290 -3.07 -19.93 11.32
C GLU A 290 -1.86 -20.15 12.23
N LEU A 291 -1.51 -19.18 13.09
CA LEU A 291 -0.46 -19.35 14.09
C LEU A 291 -0.74 -20.51 15.04
N THR A 292 -2.00 -20.70 15.43
CA THR A 292 -2.43 -21.80 16.30
C THR A 292 -2.32 -23.15 15.57
N LYS A 293 -2.62 -23.20 14.26
CA LYS A 293 -2.39 -24.41 13.45
C LYS A 293 -0.90 -24.74 13.32
N LEU A 294 -0.05 -23.73 13.13
CA LEU A 294 1.39 -23.90 12.98
C LEU A 294 2.07 -24.27 14.31
N LEU A 295 1.63 -23.65 15.41
CA LEU A 295 2.21 -23.77 16.75
C LEU A 295 1.10 -24.00 17.80
N PRO A 296 0.53 -25.21 17.87
CA PRO A 296 -0.61 -25.50 18.76
C PRO A 296 -0.28 -25.35 20.24
N ASP A 297 0.99 -25.55 20.62
CA ASP A 297 1.46 -25.40 22.00
C ASP A 297 1.32 -23.96 22.55
N LEU A 298 1.12 -22.98 21.67
CA LEU A 298 0.96 -21.56 22.02
C LEU A 298 -0.48 -21.04 21.90
N GLU A 299 -1.47 -21.90 21.66
CA GLU A 299 -2.89 -21.51 21.47
C GLU A 299 -3.39 -20.53 22.54
N GLU A 300 -3.17 -20.84 23.82
CA GLU A 300 -3.63 -19.99 24.92
C GLU A 300 -2.94 -18.61 24.93
N HIS A 301 -1.65 -18.57 24.53
CA HIS A 301 -0.88 -17.33 24.44
C HIS A 301 -1.37 -16.46 23.26
N HIS A 302 -1.57 -17.07 22.09
CA HIS A 302 -2.12 -16.43 20.91
C HIS A 302 -3.50 -15.80 21.19
N GLU A 303 -4.39 -16.56 21.85
CA GLU A 303 -5.74 -16.10 22.16
C GLU A 303 -5.74 -14.95 23.20
N LYS A 304 -4.88 -15.01 24.22
CA LYS A 304 -4.71 -13.90 25.17
C LYS A 304 -4.19 -12.65 24.48
N PHE A 305 -3.22 -12.79 23.59
CA PHE A 305 -2.65 -11.67 22.85
C PHE A 305 -3.68 -11.06 21.90
N PHE A 306 -4.44 -11.87 21.16
CA PHE A 306 -5.54 -11.41 20.30
C PHE A 306 -6.57 -10.60 21.09
N LYS A 307 -7.05 -11.10 22.23
CA LYS A 307 -8.00 -10.37 23.10
C LYS A 307 -7.44 -9.05 23.62
N SER A 308 -6.16 -9.03 23.99
CA SER A 308 -5.47 -7.80 24.42
C SER A 308 -5.40 -6.77 23.30
N LEU A 309 -5.08 -7.22 22.09
CA LEU A 309 -5.01 -6.38 20.89
C LEU A 309 -6.38 -5.80 20.57
N GLN A 310 -7.43 -6.62 20.52
CA GLN A 310 -8.81 -6.19 20.29
C GLN A 310 -9.29 -5.17 21.34
N ALA A 311 -9.00 -5.41 22.63
CA ALA A 311 -9.34 -4.48 23.71
C ALA A 311 -8.63 -3.13 23.58
N ASN A 312 -7.40 -3.10 23.04
CA ASN A 312 -6.68 -1.86 22.78
C ASN A 312 -7.28 -1.11 21.58
N TYR A 313 -7.64 -1.79 20.50
CA TYR A 313 -8.30 -1.17 19.34
C TYR A 313 -9.63 -0.50 19.74
N GLN A 314 -10.48 -1.20 20.49
CA GLN A 314 -11.75 -0.66 20.99
C GLN A 314 -11.55 0.57 21.90
N ARG A 315 -10.46 0.63 22.67
CA ARG A 315 -10.09 1.81 23.49
C ARG A 315 -9.64 3.00 22.64
N TYR A 316 -9.00 2.75 21.49
CA TYR A 316 -8.59 3.81 20.57
C TYR A 316 -9.78 4.38 19.80
N GLU A 317 -10.70 3.53 19.34
CA GLU A 317 -11.92 3.98 18.66
C GLU A 317 -12.87 4.73 19.60
N SER A 318 -13.06 4.23 20.83
CA SER A 318 -13.88 4.94 21.84
C SER A 318 -13.31 6.31 22.20
N LYS A 319 -11.99 6.49 22.23
CA LYS A 319 -11.35 7.81 22.41
C LYS A 319 -11.52 8.75 21.20
N ARG A 320 -11.66 8.21 19.99
CA ARG A 320 -12.07 8.98 18.80
C ARG A 320 -13.55 9.38 18.89
N SER A 321 -14.41 8.52 19.42
CA SER A 321 -15.86 8.80 19.58
C SER A 321 -16.19 9.82 20.67
N THR A 322 -15.29 10.07 21.64
CA THR A 322 -15.47 11.07 22.70
C THR A 322 -14.94 12.46 22.33
N ASN A 323 -14.48 12.67 21.09
CA ASN A 323 -14.15 14.00 20.55
C ASN A 323 -15.08 14.34 19.37
N LEU A 324 -16.38 14.19 19.58
CA LEU A 324 -17.43 14.92 18.86
C LEU A 324 -18.24 15.74 19.87
#